data_AF-B7PL80-F1
#
_entry.id   AF-B7PL80-F1
#
_cell.length_a   1.000
_cell.length_b   1.000
_cell.length_c   1.000
_cell.angle_alpha   90.00
_cell.angle_beta   90.00
_cell.angle_gamma   90.00
#
_symmetry.space_group_name_H-M   'P 1'
#
loop_
_entity.id
_entity.type
_entity.pdbx_description
1 polymer ?
#
loop_
_entity_poly.entity_id
_entity_poly.type
_entity_poly.pdbx_seq_one_letter_code
_entity_poly.pdbx_strand_id
1 'polypeptide(L)'
;RPLSYKTRSHTFSLYKHPNTLKFLIGICPSRGIPYISQCWGGGGGWRVSHLELTKRSGFLDLVQEGDLIMADRGFHMEELLALRGASLFIPASTRGKPQLSRKYAEISRRVSQVRIQVERTIGQLKTFRILKSILTGEQNLANIDKILIIAAALVNMIGKIFIPLDYF
;
A
#
# COMPACT_ATOMS: atom_id res chain seq x y z
N ARG A 1 -11.07 24.06 -5.08
CA ARG A 1 -9.77 24.80 -5.15
C ARG A 1 -9.62 25.63 -3.87
N PRO A 2 -8.66 25.37 -2.96
CA PRO A 2 -8.53 26.15 -1.72
C PRO A 2 -7.91 27.53 -2.02
N LEU A 3 -8.38 28.57 -1.33
CA LEU A 3 -8.13 29.98 -1.64
C LEU A 3 -6.99 30.65 -0.83
N SER A 4 -6.33 29.94 0.09
CA SER A 4 -5.35 30.55 1.01
C SER A 4 -3.89 30.21 0.69
N TYR A 5 -3.08 31.25 0.47
CA TYR A 5 -1.65 31.19 0.11
C TYR A 5 -0.78 30.50 1.18
N LYS A 6 -1.13 30.65 2.46
CA LYS A 6 -0.43 29.97 3.58
C LYS A 6 -0.61 28.45 3.56
N THR A 7 -1.64 27.95 2.88
CA THR A 7 -1.90 26.50 2.74
C THR A 7 -1.06 25.89 1.61
N ARG A 8 -0.52 26.71 0.69
CA ARG A 8 0.14 26.25 -0.54
C ARG A 8 1.64 25.98 -0.35
N SER A 9 2.31 26.76 0.49
CA SER A 9 3.76 26.62 0.75
C SER A 9 4.11 25.38 1.57
N HIS A 10 3.21 24.90 2.43
CA HIS A 10 3.43 23.71 3.26
C HIS A 10 3.07 22.39 2.57
N THR A 11 2.50 22.42 1.36
CA THR A 11 1.91 21.25 0.67
C THR A 11 2.75 20.69 -0.48
N PHE A 12 3.95 21.20 -0.72
CA PHE A 12 4.72 20.86 -1.90
C PHE A 12 5.78 19.79 -1.62
N SER A 13 5.57 18.55 -2.12
CA SER A 13 6.67 17.65 -2.49
C SER A 13 6.80 17.65 -3.99
N LEU A 14 8.03 17.81 -4.49
CA LEU A 14 8.36 17.72 -5.91
C LEU A 14 8.07 16.34 -6.55
N TYR A 15 7.73 15.30 -5.76
CA TYR A 15 7.53 13.93 -6.25
C TYR A 15 6.06 13.47 -6.31
N LYS A 16 5.16 14.07 -5.51
CA LYS A 16 3.73 13.72 -5.49
C LYS A 16 2.89 15.00 -5.38
N HIS A 17 1.91 15.16 -6.28
CA HIS A 17 0.95 16.26 -6.32
C HIS A 17 0.27 16.51 -4.94
N PRO A 18 -0.23 17.74 -4.67
CA PRO A 18 -0.57 18.18 -3.32
C PRO A 18 -1.80 17.43 -2.76
N ASN A 19 -1.77 17.14 -1.45
CA ASN A 19 -2.86 16.57 -0.61
C ASN A 19 -3.10 15.04 -0.69
N THR A 20 -2.07 14.21 -0.70
CA THR A 20 -2.26 12.75 -0.67
C THR A 20 -2.43 12.20 0.75
N LEU A 21 -3.57 11.57 1.03
CA LEU A 21 -3.82 10.72 2.18
C LEU A 21 -3.04 9.41 2.04
N LYS A 22 -2.50 8.86 3.14
CA LYS A 22 -1.71 7.62 3.14
C LYS A 22 -2.38 6.55 4.00
N PHE A 23 -2.27 5.32 3.54
CA PHE A 23 -2.72 4.12 4.26
C PHE A 23 -1.68 3.02 4.10
N LEU A 24 -1.54 2.17 5.12
CA LEU A 24 -0.88 0.88 5.00
C LEU A 24 -1.94 -0.20 4.81
N ILE A 25 -1.75 -0.99 3.77
CA ILE A 25 -2.65 -2.06 3.39
C ILE A 25 -1.82 -3.34 3.34
N GLY A 26 -2.18 -4.33 4.14
CA GLY A 26 -1.66 -5.68 4.04
C GLY A 26 -2.48 -6.47 3.02
N ILE A 27 -1.82 -7.16 2.09
CA ILE A 27 -2.49 -7.98 1.07
C ILE A 27 -1.85 -9.37 1.06
N CYS A 28 -2.67 -10.40 1.22
CA CYS A 28 -2.25 -11.78 1.10
C CYS A 28 -2.00 -12.16 -0.37
N PRO A 29 -1.10 -13.12 -0.66
CA PRO A 29 -0.91 -13.66 -2.00
C PRO A 29 -2.21 -14.19 -2.63
N SER A 30 -3.17 -14.64 -1.81
CA SER A 30 -4.52 -15.07 -2.18
C SER A 30 -5.49 -13.93 -2.51
N ARG A 31 -5.00 -12.70 -2.73
CA ARG A 31 -5.74 -11.46 -3.01
C ARG A 31 -6.49 -10.83 -1.83
N GLY A 32 -6.61 -11.52 -0.70
CA GLY A 32 -7.31 -11.01 0.48
C GLY A 32 -6.60 -9.81 1.10
N ILE A 33 -7.37 -8.89 1.67
CA ILE A 33 -6.89 -7.72 2.42
C ILE A 33 -7.10 -8.02 3.91
N PRO A 34 -6.14 -8.64 4.61
CA PRO A 34 -6.27 -8.94 6.04
C PRO A 34 -6.15 -7.68 6.91
N TYR A 35 -5.60 -6.58 6.39
CA TYR A 35 -5.24 -5.44 7.21
C TYR A 35 -5.30 -4.12 6.46
N ILE A 36 -5.84 -3.10 7.14
CA ILE A 36 -5.84 -1.69 6.73
C ILE A 36 -5.58 -0.82 7.95
N SER A 37 -4.60 0.08 7.86
CA SER A 37 -4.35 1.07 8.89
C SER A 37 -5.35 2.22 8.86
N GLN A 38 -5.43 2.97 9.97
CA GLN A 38 -5.99 4.32 9.95
C GLN A 38 -5.30 5.22 8.92
N CYS A 39 -5.98 6.28 8.50
CA CYS A 39 -5.51 7.26 7.54
C CYS A 39 -4.42 8.15 8.14
N TRP A 40 -3.36 8.33 7.36
CA TRP A 40 -2.25 9.23 7.67
C TRP A 40 -2.27 10.39 6.67
N GLY A 41 -2.75 11.55 7.10
CA GLY A 41 -2.79 12.76 6.27
C GLY A 41 -3.97 13.66 6.63
N GLY A 42 -3.72 14.97 6.71
CA GLY A 42 -4.62 15.97 7.29
C GLY A 42 -4.06 16.52 8.61
N GLY A 43 -3.68 17.79 8.64
CA GLY A 43 -3.33 18.50 9.89
C GLY A 43 -1.96 18.23 10.55
N GLY A 44 -0.99 17.56 9.90
CA GLY A 44 0.39 17.46 10.43
C GLY A 44 1.17 16.19 10.08
N GLY A 45 0.52 15.14 9.58
CA GLY A 45 1.13 13.81 9.36
C GLY A 45 1.78 13.55 7.99
N TRP A 46 2.03 14.56 7.16
CA TRP A 46 2.41 14.31 5.75
C TRP A 46 3.83 13.71 5.58
N ARG A 47 4.72 13.91 6.56
CA ARG A 47 6.12 13.44 6.58
C ARG A 47 6.37 12.14 7.35
N VAL A 48 5.33 11.35 7.63
CA VAL A 48 5.52 10.05 8.29
C VAL A 48 6.18 9.08 7.30
N SER A 49 7.34 8.52 7.69
CA SER A 49 8.07 7.52 6.93
C SER A 49 7.31 6.20 6.92
N HIS A 50 7.58 5.32 5.95
CA HIS A 50 6.96 3.99 5.93
C HIS A 50 7.23 3.22 7.22
N LEU A 51 8.46 3.33 7.75
CA LEU A 51 8.85 2.72 9.02
C LEU A 51 7.99 3.21 10.19
N GLU A 52 7.85 4.53 10.32
CA GLU A 52 7.07 5.12 11.41
C GLU A 52 5.58 4.81 11.28
N LEU A 53 5.08 4.78 10.05
CA LEU A 53 3.71 4.39 9.76
C LEU A 53 3.49 2.94 10.18
N THR A 54 4.35 2.01 9.77
CA THR A 54 4.25 0.60 10.17
C THR A 54 4.24 0.43 11.68
N LYS A 55 5.17 1.09 12.40
CA LYS A 55 5.25 1.05 13.88
C LYS A 55 3.95 1.49 14.56
N ARG A 56 3.33 2.57 14.08
CA ARG A 56 2.14 3.16 14.71
C ARG A 56 0.83 2.58 14.23
N SER A 57 0.86 1.82 13.14
CA SER A 57 -0.38 1.38 12.50
C SER A 57 -1.07 0.20 13.20
N GLY A 58 -0.34 -0.57 14.02
CA GLY A 58 -0.81 -1.83 14.60
C GLY A 58 -0.52 -3.05 13.72
N PHE A 59 0.12 -2.87 12.56
CA PHE A 59 0.47 -3.96 11.64
C PHE A 59 1.34 -5.04 12.31
N LEU A 60 2.32 -4.62 13.12
CA LEU A 60 3.28 -5.54 13.76
C LEU A 60 2.66 -6.48 14.80
N ASP A 61 1.43 -6.22 15.22
CA ASP A 61 0.69 -7.06 16.16
C ASP A 61 -0.01 -8.23 15.44
N LEU A 62 -0.10 -8.17 14.11
CA LEU A 62 -0.61 -9.25 13.27
C LEU A 62 0.47 -10.19 12.75
N VAL A 63 1.75 -9.79 12.88
CA VAL A 63 2.89 -10.55 12.39
C VAL A 63 3.16 -11.72 13.32
N GLN A 64 3.27 -12.91 12.74
CA GLN A 64 3.57 -14.15 13.46
C GLN A 64 4.99 -14.63 13.16
N GLU A 65 5.53 -15.44 14.07
CA GLU A 65 6.81 -16.09 13.86
C GLU A 65 6.78 -16.95 12.60
N GLY A 66 7.81 -16.81 11.75
CA GLY A 66 7.91 -17.50 10.46
C GLY A 66 7.25 -16.77 9.28
N ASP A 67 6.54 -15.65 9.51
CA ASP A 67 5.96 -14.89 8.41
C ASP A 67 7.01 -14.31 7.45
N LEU A 68 6.68 -14.32 6.16
CA LEU A 68 7.45 -13.68 5.11
C LEU A 68 6.67 -12.48 4.55
N ILE A 69 7.10 -11.27 4.90
CA ILE A 69 6.48 -10.03 4.44
C ILE A 69 7.20 -9.52 3.20
N MET A 70 6.46 -9.29 2.11
CA MET A 70 6.99 -8.65 0.90
C MET A 70 6.67 -7.16 0.91
N ALA A 71 7.67 -6.31 0.64
CA ALA A 71 7.48 -4.86 0.55
C ALA A 71 8.28 -4.24 -0.60
N ASP A 72 7.85 -3.05 -1.03
CA ASP A 72 8.58 -2.26 -2.02
C ASP A 72 9.90 -1.73 -1.45
N ARG A 73 10.83 -1.38 -2.35
CA ARG A 73 12.09 -0.72 -1.97
C ARG A 73 11.81 0.56 -1.17
N GLY A 74 12.51 0.72 -0.05
CA GLY A 74 12.35 1.85 0.87
C GLY A 74 11.45 1.55 2.08
N PHE A 75 10.95 0.33 2.23
CA PHE A 75 10.41 -0.19 3.49
C PHE A 75 11.53 -0.82 4.31
N HIS A 76 12.20 -0.02 5.14
CA HIS A 76 13.26 -0.48 6.03
C HIS A 76 12.67 -0.93 7.37
N MET A 77 12.17 -2.16 7.43
CA MET A 77 11.46 -2.73 8.60
C MET A 77 11.98 -4.13 9.00
N GLU A 78 13.17 -4.49 8.51
CA GLU A 78 13.85 -5.77 8.76
C GLU A 78 13.99 -6.04 10.26
N GLU A 79 14.51 -5.06 11.01
CA GLU A 79 14.72 -5.18 12.47
C GLU A 79 13.39 -5.39 13.21
N LEU A 80 12.33 -4.68 12.82
CA LEU A 80 11.02 -4.78 13.46
C LEU A 80 10.37 -6.14 13.23
N LEU A 81 10.52 -6.70 12.03
CA LEU A 81 10.03 -8.03 11.71
C LEU A 81 10.87 -9.11 12.41
N ALA A 82 12.19 -8.94 12.48
CA ALA A 82 13.07 -9.87 13.18
C ALA A 82 12.72 -9.98 14.67
N LEU A 83 12.34 -8.86 15.32
CA LEU A 83 11.85 -8.87 16.71
C LEU A 83 10.53 -9.67 16.89
N ARG A 84 9.81 -9.94 15.81
CA ARG A 84 8.60 -10.79 15.78
C ARG A 84 8.87 -12.19 15.23
N GLY A 85 10.14 -12.56 14.96
CA GLY A 85 10.49 -13.83 14.33
C GLY A 85 10.09 -13.93 12.84
N ALA A 86 9.82 -12.80 12.18
CA ALA A 86 9.41 -12.72 10.79
C ALA A 86 10.55 -12.18 9.89
N SER A 87 10.43 -12.41 8.58
CA SER A 87 11.42 -12.01 7.58
C SER A 87 10.85 -11.00 6.58
N LEU A 88 11.67 -10.00 6.22
CA LEU A 88 11.37 -9.09 5.13
C LEU A 88 11.94 -9.61 3.81
N PHE A 89 11.12 -9.61 2.77
CA PHE A 89 11.53 -9.85 1.40
C PHE A 89 11.36 -8.59 0.55
N ILE A 90 12.48 -7.99 0.14
CA ILE A 90 12.48 -6.88 -0.82
C ILE A 90 12.85 -7.42 -2.20
N PRO A 91 11.96 -7.35 -3.21
CA PRO A 91 12.28 -7.76 -4.57
C PRO A 91 13.51 -7.02 -5.13
N ALA A 92 14.54 -7.78 -5.51
CA ALA A 92 15.74 -7.22 -6.12
C ALA A 92 15.45 -6.64 -7.51
N SER A 93 16.10 -5.51 -7.84
CA SER A 93 16.05 -4.94 -9.18
C SER A 93 16.78 -5.86 -10.17
N THR A 94 16.10 -6.30 -11.22
CA THR A 94 16.71 -7.08 -12.32
C THR A 94 17.44 -6.20 -13.34
N ARG A 95 17.36 -4.87 -13.20
CA ARG A 95 17.95 -3.89 -14.12
C ARG A 95 19.48 -4.03 -14.17
N GLY A 96 20.02 -4.38 -15.35
CA GLY A 96 21.46 -4.42 -15.61
C GLY A 96 22.14 -5.79 -15.45
N LYS A 97 21.41 -6.88 -15.18
CA LYS A 97 21.99 -8.24 -15.15
C LYS A 97 21.84 -8.94 -16.50
N PRO A 98 22.94 -9.41 -17.14
CA PRO A 98 22.91 -9.95 -18.50
C PRO A 98 22.19 -11.31 -18.61
N GLN A 99 22.19 -12.12 -17.55
CA GLN A 99 21.40 -13.36 -17.47
C GLN A 99 21.15 -13.74 -16.00
N LEU A 100 19.91 -14.08 -15.66
CA LEU A 100 19.56 -14.65 -14.36
C LEU A 100 19.67 -16.18 -14.44
N SER A 101 20.25 -16.83 -13.42
CA SER A 101 20.19 -18.30 -13.35
C SER A 101 18.72 -18.77 -13.35
N ARG A 102 18.47 -20.00 -13.82
CA ARG A 102 17.12 -20.59 -13.85
C ARG A 102 16.38 -20.49 -12.50
N LYS A 103 17.08 -20.77 -11.40
CA LYS A 103 16.54 -20.65 -10.03
C LYS A 103 16.15 -19.22 -9.68
N TYR A 104 16.99 -18.25 -10.01
CA TYR A 104 16.70 -16.82 -9.79
C TYR A 104 15.56 -16.31 -10.70
N ALA A 105 15.49 -16.80 -11.94
CA ALA A 105 14.42 -16.46 -12.88
C ALA A 105 13.05 -16.96 -12.38
N GLU A 106 12.99 -18.18 -11.84
CA GLU A 106 11.76 -18.73 -11.25
C GLU A 106 11.29 -17.95 -10.02
N ILE A 107 12.21 -17.58 -9.11
CA ILE A 107 11.90 -16.73 -7.95
C ILE A 107 11.38 -15.37 -8.42
N SER A 108 12.09 -14.73 -9.35
CA SER A 108 11.68 -13.44 -9.93
C SER A 108 10.27 -13.51 -10.52
N ARG A 109 9.97 -14.58 -11.29
CA ARG A 109 8.64 -14.81 -11.86
C ARG A 109 7.56 -14.91 -10.79
N ARG A 110 7.80 -15.68 -9.71
CA ARG A 110 6.85 -15.81 -8.59
C ARG A 110 6.63 -14.48 -7.89
N VAL A 111 7.69 -13.73 -7.65
CA VAL A 111 7.63 -12.39 -7.04
C VAL A 111 6.83 -11.42 -7.91
N SER A 112 7.07 -11.40 -9.22
CA SER A 112 6.27 -10.60 -10.16
C SER A 112 4.80 -10.99 -10.15
N GLN A 113 4.48 -12.28 -10.08
CA GLN A 113 3.09 -12.75 -9.98
C GLN A 113 2.40 -12.25 -8.70
N VAL A 114 3.07 -12.33 -7.55
CA VAL A 114 2.54 -11.80 -6.28
C VAL A 114 2.37 -10.27 -6.37
N ARG A 115 3.33 -9.54 -6.96
CA ARG A 115 3.23 -8.09 -7.14
C ARG A 115 2.06 -7.69 -8.04
N ILE A 116 1.85 -8.39 -9.16
CA ILE A 116 0.68 -8.21 -10.03
C ILE A 116 -0.61 -8.42 -9.23
N GLN A 117 -0.61 -9.40 -8.34
CA GLN A 117 -1.76 -9.69 -7.51
C GLN A 117 -2.05 -8.53 -6.53
N VAL A 118 -1.04 -8.02 -5.85
CA VAL A 118 -1.14 -6.84 -4.98
C VAL A 118 -1.66 -5.62 -5.76
N GLU A 119 -1.07 -5.32 -6.92
CA GLU A 119 -1.47 -4.18 -7.76
C GLU A 119 -2.93 -4.31 -8.24
N ARG A 120 -3.39 -5.52 -8.57
CA ARG A 120 -4.79 -5.77 -8.96
C ARG A 120 -5.75 -5.54 -7.79
N THR A 121 -5.42 -5.99 -6.59
CA THR A 121 -6.26 -5.75 -5.40
C THR A 121 -6.33 -4.25 -5.08
N ILE A 122 -5.21 -3.54 -5.18
CA ILE A 122 -5.18 -2.07 -5.03
C ILE A 122 -5.98 -1.38 -6.15
N GLY A 123 -5.87 -1.86 -7.40
CA GLY A 123 -6.64 -1.36 -8.53
C GLY A 123 -8.13 -1.50 -8.29
N GLN A 124 -8.58 -2.64 -7.76
CA GLN A 124 -9.98 -2.88 -7.41
C GLN A 124 -10.47 -1.90 -6.34
N LEU A 125 -9.68 -1.64 -5.28
CA LEU A 125 -9.99 -0.59 -4.30
C LEU A 125 -10.13 0.80 -4.96
N LYS A 126 -9.31 1.12 -5.95
CA LYS A 126 -9.38 2.40 -6.66
C LYS A 126 -10.59 2.55 -7.59
N THR A 127 -11.31 1.47 -7.91
CA THR A 127 -12.53 1.54 -8.72
C THR A 127 -13.71 2.15 -7.97
N PHE A 128 -13.69 2.14 -6.63
CA PHE A 128 -14.74 2.74 -5.82
C PHE A 128 -14.73 4.26 -5.98
N ARG A 129 -15.78 4.81 -6.60
CA ARG A 129 -15.93 6.26 -6.85
C ARG A 129 -15.78 7.10 -5.59
N ILE A 130 -16.25 6.58 -4.45
CA ILE A 130 -16.16 7.26 -3.14
C ILE A 130 -14.69 7.45 -2.72
N LEU A 131 -13.83 6.46 -2.92
CA LEU A 131 -12.40 6.57 -2.62
C LEU A 131 -11.72 7.55 -3.58
N LYS A 132 -12.12 7.58 -4.85
CA LYS A 132 -11.61 8.57 -5.82
C LYS A 132 -11.95 10.01 -5.40
N SER A 133 -13.19 10.28 -4.99
CA SER A 133 -13.63 11.61 -4.55
C SER A 133 -12.93 12.09 -3.27
N ILE A 134 -12.67 11.18 -2.33
CA ILE A 134 -11.96 11.49 -1.09
C ILE A 134 -10.48 11.77 -1.36
N LEU A 135 -9.83 10.99 -2.22
CA LEU A 135 -8.44 11.22 -2.63
C LEU A 135 -8.26 12.53 -3.40
N THR A 136 -9.31 13.06 -4.04
CA THR A 136 -9.31 14.38 -4.68
C THR A 136 -9.68 15.54 -3.75
N GLY A 137 -9.94 15.26 -2.46
CA GLY A 137 -10.04 16.27 -1.40
C GLY A 137 -11.38 17.00 -1.30
N GLU A 138 -12.48 16.40 -1.78
CA GLU A 138 -13.75 17.12 -1.82
C GLU A 138 -14.62 16.98 -0.57
N GLN A 139 -14.72 15.86 0.13
CA GLN A 139 -15.51 15.79 1.37
C GLN A 139 -15.09 14.60 2.26
N ASN A 140 -15.25 14.76 3.58
CA ASN A 140 -15.38 13.68 4.58
C ASN A 140 -14.11 12.94 5.07
N LEU A 141 -13.10 13.68 5.56
CA LEU A 141 -11.95 13.09 6.28
C LEU A 141 -12.35 12.32 7.55
N ALA A 142 -13.45 12.69 8.21
CA ALA A 142 -13.87 12.09 9.47
C ALA A 142 -14.28 10.61 9.35
N ASN A 143 -14.73 10.16 8.18
CA ASN A 143 -15.19 8.78 7.96
C ASN A 143 -14.30 7.98 7.01
N ILE A 144 -13.13 8.52 6.64
CA ILE A 144 -12.29 7.92 5.61
C ILE A 144 -11.85 6.49 5.96
N ASP A 145 -11.50 6.24 7.21
CA ASP A 145 -11.07 4.93 7.69
C ASP A 145 -12.19 3.89 7.53
N LYS A 146 -13.41 4.27 7.93
CA LYS A 146 -14.59 3.42 7.82
C LYS A 146 -14.91 3.10 6.36
N ILE A 147 -14.83 4.11 5.48
CA ILE A 147 -15.09 3.94 4.05
C ILE A 147 -14.09 2.97 3.44
N LEU A 148 -12.81 3.09 3.78
CA LEU A 148 -11.76 2.22 3.25
C LEU A 148 -11.90 0.78 3.78
N ILE A 149 -12.22 0.60 5.06
CA ILE A 149 -12.48 -0.72 5.66
C ILE A 149 -13.65 -1.41 4.95
N ILE A 150 -14.76 -0.69 4.74
CA ILE A 150 -15.93 -1.23 4.03
C ILE A 150 -15.57 -1.58 2.58
N ALA A 151 -14.86 -0.71 1.86
CA ALA A 151 -14.43 -0.99 0.49
C ALA A 151 -13.56 -2.25 0.42
N ALA A 152 -12.66 -2.45 1.38
CA ALA A 152 -11.81 -3.64 1.44
C ALA A 152 -12.57 -4.91 1.80
N ALA A 153 -13.54 -4.83 2.72
CA ALA A 153 -14.45 -5.94 3.00
C ALA A 153 -15.21 -6.36 1.75
N LEU A 154 -15.72 -5.39 0.97
CA LEU A 154 -16.36 -5.65 -0.32
C LEU A 154 -15.40 -6.29 -1.32
N VAL A 155 -14.15 -5.83 -1.42
CA VAL A 155 -13.12 -6.46 -2.26
C VAL A 155 -12.85 -7.91 -1.85
N ASN A 156 -12.82 -8.20 -0.55
CA ASN A 156 -12.65 -9.56 -0.03
C ASN A 156 -13.84 -10.46 -0.35
N MET A 157 -15.06 -9.93 -0.38
CA MET A 157 -16.30 -10.68 -0.65
C MET A 157 -16.58 -10.86 -2.15
N ILE A 158 -16.24 -9.87 -2.97
CA ILE A 158 -16.46 -9.92 -4.42
C ILE A 158 -15.37 -10.81 -5.04
N GLY A 159 -15.61 -12.13 -4.98
CA GLY A 159 -14.84 -13.13 -5.71
C GLY A 159 -15.01 -12.92 -7.21
N LYS A 160 -14.12 -12.13 -7.82
CA LYS A 160 -14.04 -11.77 -9.25
C LYS A 160 -15.39 -11.48 -9.93
N ILE A 161 -15.69 -10.20 -10.13
CA ILE A 161 -16.46 -9.73 -11.29
C ILE A 161 -15.43 -9.03 -12.19
N PHE A 162 -15.34 -9.48 -13.44
CA PHE A 162 -14.36 -9.11 -14.47
C PHE A 162 -13.76 -7.69 -14.38
N ILE A 163 -12.44 -7.57 -14.61
CA ILE A 163 -11.73 -6.28 -14.70
C ILE A 163 -11.30 -6.06 -16.17
N PRO A 164 -11.57 -4.89 -16.77
CA PRO A 164 -11.15 -4.57 -18.14
C PRO A 164 -9.63 -4.65 -18.33
N LEU A 165 -9.21 -5.00 -19.54
CA LEU A 165 -7.80 -5.03 -19.98
C LEU A 165 -7.13 -3.65 -19.95
N ASP A 166 -7.91 -2.58 -19.80
CA ASP A 166 -7.49 -1.18 -19.93
C ASP A 166 -6.61 -0.66 -18.79
N TYR A 167 -6.25 -1.52 -17.82
CA TYR A 167 -5.36 -1.21 -16.69
C TYR A 167 -3.99 -1.90 -16.80
N PHE A 168 -3.64 -2.47 -17.96
CA PHE A 168 -2.29 -2.98 -18.28
C PHE A 168 -1.51 -2.01 -19.16
#